data_AF-A0A392PBQ0-F1
#
_entry.id   AF-A0A392PBQ0-F1
#
_cell.length_a   1.000
_cell.length_b   1.000
_cell.length_c   1.000
_cell.angle_alpha   90.00
_cell.angle_beta   90.00
_cell.angle_gamma   90.00
#
_symmetry.space_group_name_H-M   'P 1'
#
loop_
_entity.id
_entity.type
_entity.pdbx_description
1 polymer ?
#
loop_
_entity_poly.entity_id
_entity_poly.type
_entity_poly.pdbx_seq_one_letter_code
_entity_poly.pdbx_strand_id
1 'polypeptide(L)'
;FWKQLCLEHGISKDGILEDFATQGGDRKDVFFYQADDQHYIPRALLIDLEPRVINGIQNSDYRNLYNHENIFVSDHGGGAGNNWASGYHQGKNVEEDIMDMIDREADGS
;
A
#
# COMPACT_ATOMS: atom_id res chain seq x y z
N PHE A 1 -4.70 -3.17 9.77
CA PHE A 1 -3.77 -2.09 10.17
C PHE A 1 -4.21 -0.76 9.56
N TRP A 2 -4.00 -0.50 8.25
CA TRP A 2 -4.32 0.79 7.63
C TRP A 2 -5.75 1.31 7.84
N LYS A 3 -6.76 0.44 7.74
CA LYS A 3 -8.16 0.81 8.05
C LYS A 3 -8.33 1.40 9.45
N GLN A 4 -7.59 0.88 10.43
CA GLN A 4 -7.64 1.36 11.81
C GLN A 4 -6.95 2.72 11.95
N LEU A 5 -5.78 2.90 11.33
CA LEU A 5 -5.11 4.20 11.29
C LEU A 5 -5.97 5.27 10.62
N CYS A 6 -6.66 4.93 9.53
CA CYS A 6 -7.60 5.85 8.89
C CYS A 6 -8.69 6.32 9.86
N LEU A 7 -9.28 5.39 10.62
CA LEU A 7 -10.29 5.73 11.64
C LEU A 7 -9.72 6.62 12.77
N GLU A 8 -8.51 6.34 13.23
CA GLU A 8 -7.85 7.09 14.31
C GLU A 8 -7.46 8.50 13.88
N HIS A 9 -7.05 8.68 12.63
CA HIS A 9 -6.61 9.95 12.06
C HIS A 9 -7.72 10.73 11.35
N GLY A 10 -8.95 10.19 11.29
CA GLY A 10 -10.07 10.80 10.58
C GLY A 10 -9.81 10.91 9.07
N ILE A 11 -9.24 9.87 8.47
CA ILE A 11 -9.05 9.74 7.02
C ILE A 11 -10.12 8.79 6.50
N SER A 12 -10.81 9.18 5.44
CA SER A 12 -11.85 8.39 4.79
C SER A 12 -11.25 7.17 4.06
N LYS A 13 -12.12 6.30 3.55
CA LYS A 13 -11.70 5.10 2.81
C LYS A 13 -11.03 5.44 1.46
N ASP A 14 -11.25 6.65 0.96
CA ASP A 14 -10.67 7.18 -0.27
C ASP A 14 -9.46 8.10 0.00
N GLY A 15 -8.92 8.09 1.24
CA GLY A 15 -7.75 8.90 1.60
C GLY A 15 -8.05 10.38 1.90
N ILE A 16 -9.32 10.79 1.91
CA ILE A 16 -9.70 12.20 2.14
C ILE A 16 -9.80 12.49 3.64
N LEU A 17 -9.16 13.56 4.10
CA LEU A 17 -9.23 14.01 5.49
C LEU A 17 -10.63 14.53 5.82
N GLU A 18 -11.20 14.03 6.92
CA GLU A 18 -12.50 14.47 7.42
C GLU A 18 -12.40 15.84 8.10
N ASP A 19 -13.42 16.69 7.94
CA ASP A 19 -13.42 18.08 8.44
C ASP A 19 -13.08 18.17 9.94
N PHE A 20 -13.61 17.25 10.75
CA PHE A 20 -13.39 17.21 12.19
C PHE A 20 -11.94 16.90 12.59
N ALA A 21 -11.15 16.33 11.68
CA ALA A 21 -9.76 15.93 11.90
C ALA A 21 -8.74 16.96 11.41
N THR A 22 -9.19 18.04 10.75
CA THR A 22 -8.34 19.12 10.21
C THR A 22 -7.57 19.90 11.30
N GLN A 23 -8.13 19.97 12.51
CA GLN A 23 -7.53 20.71 13.64
C GLN A 23 -6.79 19.80 14.64
N GLY A 24 -6.67 18.51 14.32
CA GLY A 24 -5.96 17.53 15.17
C GLY A 24 -4.45 17.75 15.14
N GLY A 25 -3.81 17.74 16.31
CA GLY A 25 -2.35 17.84 16.45
C GLY A 25 -1.59 16.53 16.21
N ASP A 26 -2.26 15.51 15.67
CA ASP A 26 -1.69 14.19 15.39
C ASP A 26 -0.85 14.20 14.11
N ARG A 27 0.31 13.52 14.17
CA ARG A 27 1.31 13.46 13.11
C ARG A 27 0.97 12.37 12.09
N LYS A 28 0.15 12.72 11.10
CA LYS A 28 -0.28 11.83 10.01
C LYS A 28 0.86 11.49 9.03
N ASP A 29 1.79 12.41 8.87
CA ASP A 29 2.92 12.38 7.92
C ASP A 29 3.91 11.22 8.16
N VAL A 30 3.87 10.59 9.34
CA VAL A 30 4.75 9.46 9.68
C VAL A 30 4.37 8.19 8.90
N PHE A 31 3.07 7.92 8.74
CA PHE A 31 2.58 6.72 8.07
C PHE A 31 1.93 7.01 6.72
N PHE A 32 1.51 8.25 6.50
CA PHE A 32 0.90 8.70 5.26
C PHE A 32 1.78 9.76 4.62
N TYR A 33 1.82 9.81 3.30
CA TYR A 33 2.21 11.03 2.62
C TYR A 33 0.98 11.82 2.19
N GLN A 34 1.17 13.12 2.06
CA GLN A 34 0.11 14.03 1.68
C GLN A 34 0.26 14.34 0.18
N ALA A 35 -0.62 13.78 -0.64
CA ALA A 35 -0.60 13.96 -2.09
C ALA A 35 -1.09 15.35 -2.50
N ASP A 36 -2.07 15.88 -1.74
CA ASP A 36 -2.58 17.24 -1.83
C ASP A 36 -3.12 17.71 -0.46
N ASP A 37 -3.69 18.92 -0.38
CA ASP A 37 -4.16 19.52 0.88
C ASP A 37 -5.10 18.64 1.72
N GLN A 38 -5.79 17.66 1.12
CA GLN A 38 -6.75 16.80 1.82
C GLN A 38 -6.54 15.30 1.59
N HIS A 39 -5.70 14.89 0.65
CA HIS A 39 -5.53 13.50 0.27
C HIS A 39 -4.27 12.89 0.90
N TYR A 40 -4.50 11.89 1.74
CA TYR A 40 -3.48 11.10 2.43
C TYR A 40 -3.39 9.70 1.85
N ILE A 41 -2.18 9.31 1.44
CA ILE A 41 -1.89 8.00 0.87
C ILE A 41 -0.94 7.26 1.82
N PRO A 42 -1.21 5.97 2.17
CA PRO A 42 -0.31 5.19 2.99
C PRO A 42 1.08 5.04 2.35
N ARG A 43 2.13 5.19 3.17
CA ARG A 43 3.50 4.78 2.84
C ARG A 43 3.57 3.26 2.92
N ALA A 44 3.06 2.59 1.89
CA ALA A 44 2.91 1.13 1.87
C ALA A 44 3.14 0.58 0.47
N LEU A 45 3.89 -0.52 0.40
CA LEU A 45 3.99 -1.40 -0.76
C LEU A 45 3.20 -2.68 -0.51
N LEU A 46 2.41 -3.11 -1.49
CA LEU A 46 1.63 -4.34 -1.44
C LEU A 46 2.17 -5.31 -2.48
N ILE A 47 2.83 -6.38 -2.02
CA ILE A 47 3.54 -7.33 -2.88
C ILE A 47 3.01 -8.72 -2.62
N ASP A 48 2.52 -9.39 -3.65
CA ASP A 48 2.07 -10.78 -3.58
C ASP A 48 2.43 -11.57 -4.84
N LEU A 49 2.68 -12.87 -4.70
CA LEU A 49 2.87 -13.79 -5.81
C LEU A 49 1.52 -14.41 -6.27
N GLU A 50 0.43 -14.15 -5.54
CA GLU A 50 -0.93 -14.53 -5.93
C GLU A 50 -1.86 -13.31 -6.00
N PRO A 51 -2.70 -13.20 -7.05
CA PRO A 51 -3.59 -12.04 -7.22
C PRO A 51 -4.73 -11.99 -6.19
N ARG A 52 -5.01 -13.10 -5.49
CA ARG A 52 -6.26 -13.26 -4.72
C ARG A 52 -6.43 -12.18 -3.64
N VAL A 53 -5.39 -11.91 -2.87
CA VAL A 53 -5.46 -10.96 -1.74
C VAL A 53 -5.50 -9.52 -2.26
N ILE A 54 -4.62 -9.18 -3.20
CA ILE A 54 -4.56 -7.85 -3.82
C ILE A 54 -5.85 -7.51 -4.55
N ASN A 55 -6.40 -8.43 -5.34
CA ASN A 55 -7.70 -8.22 -5.99
C ASN A 55 -8.81 -7.99 -4.96
N GLY A 56 -8.74 -8.65 -3.80
CA GLY A 56 -9.67 -8.39 -2.69
C GLY A 56 -9.60 -6.95 -2.19
N ILE A 57 -8.41 -6.37 -2.12
CA ILE A 57 -8.19 -4.96 -1.72
C ILE A 57 -8.67 -4.01 -2.82
N GLN A 58 -8.28 -4.26 -4.07
CA GLN A 58 -8.66 -3.44 -5.23
C GLN A 58 -10.16 -3.44 -5.54
N ASN A 59 -10.89 -4.45 -5.08
CA ASN A 59 -12.36 -4.50 -5.17
C ASN A 59 -13.06 -4.07 -3.86
N SER A 60 -12.30 -3.67 -2.84
CA SER A 60 -12.87 -3.21 -1.56
C SER A 60 -13.24 -1.73 -1.58
N ASP A 61 -13.95 -1.28 -0.55
CA ASP A 61 -14.22 0.14 -0.30
C ASP A 61 -12.95 0.99 -0.12
N TYR A 62 -11.79 0.36 0.14
CA TYR A 62 -10.50 1.04 0.36
C TYR A 62 -9.61 1.00 -0.89
N ARG A 63 -10.17 0.65 -2.06
CA ARG A 63 -9.39 0.51 -3.29
C ARG A 63 -8.65 1.79 -3.70
N ASN A 64 -9.22 2.95 -3.40
CA ASN A 64 -8.65 4.25 -3.75
C ASN A 64 -7.68 4.78 -2.70
N LEU A 65 -7.53 4.11 -1.55
CA LEU A 65 -6.62 4.55 -0.49
C LEU A 65 -5.15 4.40 -0.89
N TYR A 66 -4.81 3.34 -1.63
CA TYR A 66 -3.44 2.97 -1.91
C TYR A 66 -2.96 3.54 -3.24
N ASN A 67 -1.69 3.92 -3.33
CA ASN A 67 -1.05 4.21 -4.60
C ASN A 67 -1.00 2.93 -5.46
N HIS A 68 -1.60 2.96 -6.65
CA HIS A 68 -1.61 1.81 -7.55
C HIS A 68 -0.22 1.45 -8.07
N GLU A 69 0.70 2.41 -8.15
CA GLU A 69 2.09 2.16 -8.51
C GLU A 69 2.86 1.40 -7.40
N ASN A 70 2.29 1.30 -6.19
CA ASN A 70 2.88 0.60 -5.05
C ASN A 70 2.36 -0.83 -4.88
N ILE A 71 1.68 -1.35 -5.91
CA ILE A 71 1.10 -2.69 -5.90
C ILE A 71 1.84 -3.56 -6.91
N PHE A 72 2.43 -4.64 -6.43
CA PHE A 72 3.04 -5.68 -7.26
C PHE A 72 2.26 -6.99 -7.11
N VAL A 73 1.92 -7.59 -8.24
CA VAL A 73 1.39 -8.95 -8.31
C VAL A 73 2.14 -9.70 -9.40
N SER A 74 2.70 -10.87 -9.07
CA SER A 74 3.37 -11.72 -10.07
C SER A 74 2.41 -12.16 -11.19
N ASP A 75 2.81 -11.95 -12.44
CA ASP A 75 2.12 -12.48 -13.63
C ASP A 75 2.23 -14.00 -13.73
N HIS A 76 3.29 -14.57 -13.14
CA HIS A 76 3.47 -16.00 -13.02
C HIS A 76 2.58 -16.51 -11.88
N GLY A 77 1.32 -16.80 -12.19
CA GLY A 77 0.37 -17.33 -11.21
C GLY A 77 0.85 -18.62 -10.53
N GLY A 78 0.35 -18.87 -9.32
CA GLY A 78 0.61 -20.12 -8.56
C GLY A 78 1.24 -19.91 -7.19
N GLY A 79 1.68 -18.68 -6.88
CA GLY A 79 2.22 -18.32 -5.58
C GLY A 79 3.47 -19.09 -5.18
N ALA A 80 3.88 -18.93 -3.91
CA ALA A 80 4.95 -19.73 -3.34
C ALA A 80 4.51 -21.17 -3.00
N GLY A 81 3.20 -21.47 -3.00
CA GLY A 81 2.67 -22.81 -2.72
C GLY A 81 3.04 -23.34 -1.33
N ASN A 82 3.05 -22.49 -0.30
CA ASN A 82 3.52 -22.80 1.05
C ASN A 82 4.98 -23.31 1.12
N ASN A 83 5.80 -23.02 0.10
CA ASN A 83 7.20 -23.40 0.03
C ASN A 83 8.10 -22.16 0.08
N TRP A 84 8.90 -22.05 1.14
CA TRP A 84 9.83 -20.95 1.32
C TRP A 84 10.86 -20.84 0.19
N ALA A 85 11.45 -21.95 -0.24
CA ALA A 85 12.48 -21.94 -1.29
C ALA A 85 11.91 -21.53 -2.65
N SER A 86 10.65 -21.87 -2.91
CA SER A 86 9.90 -21.40 -4.08
C SER A 86 9.74 -19.89 -4.04
N GLY A 87 9.25 -19.33 -2.92
CA GLY A 87 9.09 -17.88 -2.75
C GLY A 87 10.42 -17.13 -2.87
N TYR A 88 11.49 -17.65 -2.28
CA TYR A 88 12.83 -17.04 -2.37
C TYR A 88 13.37 -17.01 -3.81
N HIS A 89 13.20 -18.09 -4.58
CA HIS A 89 13.64 -18.11 -5.98
C HIS A 89 12.77 -17.23 -6.88
N GLN A 90 11.45 -17.22 -6.67
CA GLN A 90 10.55 -16.34 -7.41
C GLN A 90 10.86 -14.87 -7.13
N GLY A 91 11.12 -14.52 -5.87
CA GLY A 91 11.49 -13.16 -5.46
C GLY A 91 12.73 -12.63 -6.18
N LYS A 92 13.73 -13.48 -6.44
CA LYS A 92 14.93 -13.09 -7.23
C LYS A 92 14.62 -12.66 -8.65
N ASN A 93 13.55 -13.20 -9.25
CA ASN A 93 13.19 -12.85 -10.63
C ASN A 93 12.51 -11.48 -10.73
N VAL A 94 12.02 -10.95 -9.60
CA VAL A 94 11.24 -9.70 -9.51
C VAL A 94 11.90 -8.70 -8.54
N GLU A 95 13.16 -8.98 -8.17
CA GLU A 95 13.90 -8.21 -7.17
C GLU A 95 14.09 -6.76 -7.62
N GLU A 96 14.48 -6.56 -8.88
CA GLU A 96 14.70 -5.23 -9.46
C GLU A 96 13.41 -4.39 -9.42
N ASP A 97 12.29 -4.93 -9.91
CA ASP A 97 10.99 -4.25 -9.88
C ASP A 97 10.57 -3.85 -8.45
N ILE A 98 10.74 -4.74 -7.48
CA ILE A 98 10.40 -4.48 -6.07
C ILE A 98 11.33 -3.43 -5.47
N MET A 99 12.63 -3.50 -5.76
CA MET A 99 13.61 -2.53 -5.26
C MET A 99 13.35 -1.15 -5.84
N ASP A 100 13.01 -1.02 -7.13
CA ASP A 100 12.63 0.24 -7.75
C ASP A 100 11.38 0.86 -7.09
N MET A 101 10.40 0.04 -6.71
CA MET A 101 9.24 0.49 -5.94
C MET A 101 9.62 1.01 -4.54
N ILE A 102 10.54 0.32 -3.86
CA ILE A 102 11.04 0.72 -2.54
C ILE A 102 11.81 2.04 -2.63
N ASP A 103 12.73 2.15 -3.59
CA ASP A 103 13.59 3.32 -3.75
C ASP A 103 12.77 4.56 -4.11
N ARG A 104 11.77 4.42 -4.99
CA ARG A 104 10.82 5.52 -5.30
C ARG A 104 10.08 6.02 -4.07
N GLU A 105 9.62 5.12 -3.20
CA GLU A 105 8.93 5.52 -1.97
C GLU A 105 9.89 6.10 -0.92
N ALA A 106 11.12 5.60 -0.86
CA ALA A 106 12.14 6.11 0.05
C ALA A 106 12.64 7.52 -0.33
N ASP A 107 12.75 7.80 -1.62
CA ASP A 107 13.29 9.06 -2.15
C ASP A 107 12.26 10.21 -2.19
N GLY A 108 10.95 9.91 -2.14
CA GLY A 108 9.96 10.93 -2.45
C GLY A 108 8.51 10.65 -2.10
N SER A 109 8.22 9.96 -0.99
CA SER A 109 6.89 10.05 -0.36
C SER A 109 6.89 11.09 0.77
#